data_AF-A0A6B3F6H2-F1
#
_entry.id   AF-A0A6B3F6H2-F1
#
_cell.length_a   1.000
_cell.length_b   1.000
_cell.length_c   1.000
_cell.angle_alpha   90.00
_cell.angle_beta   90.00
_cell.angle_gamma   90.00
#
_symmetry.space_group_name_H-M   'P 1'
#
loop_
_entity.id
_entity.type
_entity.pdbx_description
1 polymer ?
#
loop_
_entity_poly.entity_id
_entity_poly.type
_entity_poly.pdbx_seq_one_letter_code
_entity_poly.pdbx_strand_id
1 'polypeptide(L)' 'LTEMDGFSGSEGVVVIAATNRADVLDPALTRPGRFDRTVVVSPPDREGREAILRIHTRGIPLAPDVDL' A
#
# COMPACT_ATOMS: atom_id res chain seq x y z
N LEU A 1 9.37 3.33 19.01
CA LEU A 1 8.71 2.04 19.33
C LEU A 1 7.83 2.18 20.56
N THR A 2 8.35 2.73 21.67
CA THR A 2 7.59 2.97 22.91
C THR A 2 6.33 3.80 22.72
N GLU A 3 6.35 4.79 21.83
CA GLU A 3 5.15 5.60 21.50
C GLU A 3 4.01 4.80 20.84
N MET A 4 4.29 3.61 20.30
CA MET A 4 3.26 2.74 19.72
C MET A 4 2.64 1.79 20.75
N ASP A 5 3.36 1.49 21.83
CA ASP A 5 2.92 0.55 22.88
C ASP A 5 1.87 1.17 23.82
N GLY A 6 1.54 2.45 23.62
CA GLY A 6 0.52 3.20 24.35
C GLY A 6 -0.82 3.32 23.62
N PHE A 7 -0.93 2.85 22.37
CA PHE A 7 -2.20 2.96 21.65
C PHE A 7 -3.19 1.88 22.15
N SER A 8 -4.15 2.30 22.97
CA SER A 8 -5.35 1.52 23.23
C SER A 8 -6.38 1.87 22.14
N GLY A 9 -7.18 0.92 21.66
CA GLY A 9 -8.10 1.13 20.52
C GLY A 9 -9.12 2.28 20.63
N SER A 10 -9.07 3.07 21.70
CA SER A 10 -9.88 4.25 22.02
C SER A 10 -9.31 5.60 21.58
N GLU A 11 -8.03 5.74 21.19
CA GLU A 11 -7.49 7.08 20.82
C GLU A 11 -7.85 7.56 19.40
N GLY A 12 -8.52 6.75 18.58
CA GLY A 12 -8.96 7.14 17.23
C GLY A 12 -7.81 7.41 16.24
N VAL A 13 -6.60 6.98 16.55
CA VAL A 13 -5.42 7.13 15.69
C VAL A 13 -5.18 5.86 14.89
N VAL A 14 -4.96 6.01 13.58
CA VAL A 14 -4.57 4.90 12.68
C VAL A 14 -3.18 5.18 12.14
N VAL A 15 -2.27 4.21 12.30
CA VAL A 15 -0.90 4.30 11.77
C VAL A 15 -0.76 3.39 10.55
N ILE A 16 -0.29 3.96 9.43
CA ILE A 16 0.02 3.23 8.20
C ILE A 16 1.51 3.41 7.90
N ALA A 17 2.20 2.31 7.61
CA ALA A 17 3.59 2.33 7.17
C ALA A 17 3.75 1.57 5.85
N ALA A 18 4.75 1.96 5.07
CA ALA A 18 5.11 1.32 3.80
C ALA A 18 6.62 1.08 3.76
N THR A 19 7.03 -0.08 3.25
CA THR A 19 8.45 -0.42 3.00
C THR A 19 8.58 -1.26 1.74
N ASN A 20 9.68 -1.08 1.02
CA ASN A 20 10.08 -1.94 -0.09
C ASN A 20 11.06 -3.05 0.36
N ARG A 21 11.44 -3.07 1.64
CA ARG A 21 12.37 -4.03 2.24
C ARG A 21 11.83 -4.54 3.58
N ALA A 22 10.83 -5.41 3.53
CA ALA A 22 10.24 -6.01 4.73
C ALA A 22 11.21 -6.96 5.47
N ASP A 23 12.18 -7.52 4.74
CA ASP A 23 13.19 -8.47 5.21
C ASP A 23 14.17 -7.87 6.23
N VAL A 24 14.39 -6.55 6.20
CA VAL A 24 15.32 -5.87 7.11
C VAL A 24 14.62 -5.11 8.25
N LEU A 25 13.30 -5.23 8.37
CA LEU A 25 12.57 -4.61 9.47
C LEU A 25 12.93 -5.28 10.79
N ASP A 26 13.00 -4.47 11.85
CA ASP A 26 13.08 -4.99 13.21
C ASP A 26 11.85 -5.87 13.49
N PRO A 27 12.02 -7.16 13.85
CA PRO A 27 10.91 -8.06 14.14
C PRO A 27 10.00 -7.57 15.27
N ALA A 28 10.45 -6.63 16.09
CA ALA A 28 9.64 -5.99 17.12
C ALA A 28 8.52 -5.12 16.54
N LEU A 29 8.60 -4.67 15.29
CA LEU A 29 7.57 -3.85 14.63
C LEU A 29 6.32 -4.64 14.24
N THR A 30 6.47 -5.93 13.93
CA THR A 30 5.40 -6.82 13.46
C THR A 30 4.77 -7.66 14.59
N ARG A 31 5.13 -7.37 15.85
CA ARG A 31 4.52 -8.02 17.01
C ARG A 31 3.13 -7.46 17.29
N PRO A 32 2.22 -8.25 17.89
CA PRO A 32 0.91 -7.78 18.31
C PRO A 32 0.99 -6.50 19.16
N GLY A 33 0.13 -5.52 18.86
CA GLY A 33 0.09 -4.19 19.49
C GLY A 33 0.85 -3.10 18.73
N ARG A 34 1.38 -3.40 17.53
CA ARG A 34 2.10 -2.43 16.68
C ARG A 34 1.57 -2.50 15.24
N PHE A 35 2.35 -3.04 14.29
CA PHE A 35 1.86 -3.29 12.93
C PHE A 35 1.23 -4.68 12.85
N ASP A 36 0.00 -4.78 13.36
CA ASP A 36 -0.74 -6.05 13.45
C ASP A 36 -1.22 -6.56 12.09
N ARG A 37 -1.40 -5.64 11.12
CA ARG A 37 -1.88 -5.96 9.78
C ARG A 37 -0.81 -5.61 8.76
N THR A 38 -0.41 -6.62 8.00
CA THR A 38 0.48 -6.44 6.83
C THR A 38 -0.32 -6.72 5.57
N VAL A 39 -0.22 -5.81 4.60
CA VAL A 39 -0.80 -5.96 3.26
C VAL A 39 0.34 -5.98 2.26
N VAL A 40 0.48 -7.09 1.54
CA VAL A 40 1.49 -7.21 0.49
C VAL A 40 0.94 -6.60 -0.79
N VAL A 41 1.65 -5.59 -1.30
CA VAL A 41 1.32 -4.98 -2.59
C VAL A 41 2.18 -5.63 -3.66
N SER A 42 1.56 -6.48 -4.48
CA SER A 42 2.21 -7.09 -5.64
C SER A 42 2.14 -6.16 -6.85
N PRO A 43 3.05 -6.31 -7.83
CA PRO A 43 2.90 -5.64 -9.12
C PRO A 43 1.53 -5.94 -9.76
N PRO A 44 0.93 -4.99 -10.48
CA PRO A 44 -0.37 -5.21 -11.12
C PRO A 44 -0.27 -6.29 -12.21
N ASP A 45 -1.31 -7.11 -12.29
CA ASP A 45 -1.51 -8.05 -13.38
C ASP A 45 -1.91 -7.33 -14.67
N ARG A 46 -2.31 -8.09 -15.70
CA ARG A 46 -2.68 -7.51 -16.99
C ARG A 46 -3.88 -6.56 -16.87
N GLU A 47 -4.94 -7.01 -16.22
CA GLU A 47 -6.17 -6.22 -16.03
C GLU A 47 -5.89 -4.98 -15.16
N GLY A 48 -5.09 -5.12 -14.12
CA GLY A 48 -4.66 -4.01 -13.27
C GLY A 48 -3.84 -2.97 -14.04
N ARG A 49 -2.93 -3.40 -14.91
CA ARG A 49 -2.15 -2.48 -15.77
C ARG A 49 -3.04 -1.73 -16.75
N GLU A 50 -3.98 -2.43 -17.39
CA GLU A 50 -4.96 -1.80 -18.29
C GLU A 50 -5.81 -0.77 -17.54
N ALA A 51 -6.31 -1.10 -16.34
CA ALA A 51 -7.09 -0.18 -15.52
C ALA A 51 -6.29 1.08 -15.13
N ILE A 52 -5.02 0.92 -14.74
CA ILE A 52 -4.11 2.03 -14.45
C ILE A 52 -3.96 2.92 -15.70
N LEU A 53 -3.70 2.32 -16.87
CA LEU A 53 -3.58 3.06 -18.13
C LEU A 53 -4.88 3.83 -18.44
N ARG A 54 -6.04 3.17 -18.36
CA ARG A 54 -7.36 3.81 -18.59
C ARG A 54 -7.63 4.98 -17.64
N ILE A 55 -7.19 4.90 -16.38
CA ILE A 55 -7.34 6.02 -15.42
C ILE A 55 -6.47 7.20 -15.86
N HIS A 56 -5.21 6.95 -16.21
CA HIS A 56 -4.25 8.01 -16.55
C HIS A 56 -4.48 8.60 -17.95
N THR A 57 -5.09 7.87 -18.88
CA THR A 57 -5.41 8.35 -20.24
C THR A 57 -6.80 8.94 -20.39
N ARG A 58 -7.65 8.91 -19.35
CA ARG A 58 -9.06 9.33 -19.42
C ARG A 58 -9.30 10.72 -20.02
N GLY A 59 -8.39 11.65 -19.78
CA GLY A 59 -8.47 13.03 -20.29
C GLY A 59 -7.49 13.35 -21.42
N ILE A 60 -6.80 12.33 -21.96
CA ILE A 60 -5.74 12.50 -22.94
C ILE A 60 -6.28 12.01 -24.30
N PRO A 61 -6.25 12.84 -25.36
CA PRO A 61 -6.55 12.37 -26.70
C PRO A 61 -5.57 11.28 -27.10
N LEU A 62 -6.09 10.07 -27.32
CA LEU A 62 -5.33 8.95 -27.83
C LEU A 62 -5.43 8.93 -29.36
N ALA A 63 -4.37 8.47 -30.02
CA ALA A 63 -4.43 8.23 -31.46
C ALA A 63 -5.41 7.07 -31.76
N PRO A 64 -6.04 7.04 -32.95
CA PRO A 64 -7.07 6.03 -33.27
C PRO A 64 -6.57 4.58 -33.26
N ASP A 65 -5.26 4.37 -33.34
CA ASP A 65 -4.59 3.08 -33.37
C ASP A 65 -4.11 2.60 -31.99
N VAL A 66 -4.38 3.35 -30.93
CA VAL A 66 -4.03 2.95 -29.56
C VAL A 66 -5.07 1.96 -29.01
N ASP A 67 -4.59 0.77 -28.68
CA ASP A 67 -5.33 -0.25 -27.92
C ASP A 67 -4.69 -0.42 -26.54
N LEU A 68 -5.49 -0.29 -25.48
CA LEU A 68 -5.05 -0.31 -24.08
C LEU A 68 -5.35 -1.64 -23.40
#